data_AF-A0A419DH67-F1
#
_entry.id   AF-A0A419DH67-F1
#
_cell.length_a   1.000
_cell.length_b   1.000
_cell.length_c   1.000
_cell.angle_alpha   90.00
_cell.angle_beta   90.00
_cell.angle_gamma   90.00
#
_symmetry.space_group_name_H-M   'P 1'
#
loop_
_entity.id
_entity.type
_entity.pdbx_description
1 polymer ?
#
loop_
_entity_poly.entity_id
_entity_poly.type
_entity_poly.pdbx_seq_one_letter_code
_entity_poly.pdbx_strand_id
1 'polypeptide(L)' 'MGAAIEYQKLMTEIVHINLPGPAEPTPGMSGGELLHGFLADLYRTDSQEVKNYINSLCLKWNVHYRNTPAGR' A
#
# COMPACT_ATOMS: atom_id res chain seq x y z
N MET A 1 -13.06 20.47 -29.98
CA MET A 1 -11.65 20.70 -30.32
C MET A 1 -10.81 20.08 -29.21
N GLY A 2 -10.33 18.84 -29.39
CA GLY A 2 -9.49 18.16 -28.41
C GLY A 2 -8.03 18.51 -28.63
N ALA A 3 -7.27 18.77 -27.56
CA ALA A 3 -5.84 19.02 -27.65
C ALA A 3 -5.11 17.76 -28.14
N ALA A 4 -4.10 17.95 -29.01
CA ALA A 4 -3.48 16.85 -29.75
C ALA A 4 -2.63 15.91 -28.88
N ILE A 5 -2.11 16.35 -27.73
CA ILE A 5 -1.42 15.52 -26.74
C ILE A 5 -1.62 16.15 -25.35
N GLU A 6 -2.24 15.43 -24.43
CA GLU A 6 -2.24 15.75 -22.99
C GLU A 6 -1.15 14.89 -22.34
N TYR A 7 0.03 15.47 -22.10
CA TYR A 7 1.13 14.76 -21.42
C TYR A 7 0.93 14.84 -19.92
N GLN A 8 0.29 13.81 -19.35
CA GLN A 8 0.25 13.59 -17.91
C GLN A 8 1.38 12.64 -17.55
N LYS A 9 2.33 13.07 -16.70
CA LYS A 9 3.33 12.18 -16.10
C LYS A 9 2.59 11.21 -15.17
N LEU A 10 2.00 10.16 -15.72
CA LEU A 10 1.42 9.06 -14.98
C LEU A 10 2.56 8.47 -14.14
N MET A 11 2.47 8.58 -12.80
CA MET A 11 3.29 7.77 -11.91
C MET A 11 2.82 6.32 -12.09
N THR A 12 3.43 5.61 -13.03
CA THR A 12 3.17 4.20 -13.34
C THR A 12 3.89 3.25 -12.38
N GLU A 13 4.46 3.77 -11.30
CA GLU A 13 5.23 2.96 -10.36
C GLU A 13 4.30 2.16 -9.46
N ILE A 14 4.53 0.86 -9.44
CA ILE A 14 3.76 -0.08 -8.63
C ILE A 14 4.37 -0.08 -7.22
N VAL A 15 3.60 0.34 -6.23
CA VAL A 15 4.02 0.35 -4.83
C VAL A 15 3.68 -0.99 -4.18
N HIS A 16 4.65 -1.61 -3.53
CA HIS A 16 4.47 -2.89 -2.87
C HIS A 16 4.58 -2.76 -1.36
N ILE A 17 3.54 -3.22 -0.67
CA ILE A 17 3.53 -3.32 0.79
C ILE A 17 3.71 -4.78 1.15
N ASN A 18 4.85 -5.13 1.72
CA ASN A 18 5.15 -6.50 2.12
C ASN A 18 4.36 -6.87 3.38
N LEU A 19 3.86 -8.10 3.47
CA LEU A 19 3.17 -8.61 4.65
C LEU A 19 3.91 -9.83 5.21
N PRO A 20 3.98 -9.99 6.55
CA PRO A 20 3.50 -9.04 7.56
C PRO A 20 4.41 -7.80 7.67
N GLY A 21 3.82 -6.63 7.95
CA GLY A 21 4.58 -5.47 8.41
C GLY A 21 4.82 -5.51 9.93
N PRO A 22 5.61 -4.56 10.46
CA PRO A 22 5.81 -4.37 11.89
C PRO A 22 4.47 -4.30 12.64
N ALA A 23 4.38 -4.96 13.80
CA ALA A 23 3.14 -5.03 14.57
C ALA A 23 2.94 -3.82 15.49
N GLU A 24 4.02 -3.23 16.00
CA GLU A 24 3.98 -2.09 16.91
C GLU A 24 5.15 -1.14 16.61
N PRO A 25 4.98 0.17 16.84
CA PRO A 25 6.08 1.13 16.72
C PRO A 25 7.11 0.92 17.83
N THR A 26 8.38 0.71 17.48
CA THR A 26 9.48 0.57 18.45
C THR A 26 10.49 1.72 18.36
N PRO A 27 11.19 2.04 19.46
CA PRO A 27 12.26 3.04 19.43
C PRO A 27 13.33 2.68 18.39
N GLY A 28 13.69 3.65 17.54
CA GLY A 28 14.70 3.46 16.50
C GLY A 28 14.16 3.09 15.11
N MET A 29 12.85 2.87 14.97
CA MET A 29 12.23 2.71 13.64
C MET A 29 12.33 4.00 12.82
N SER A 30 12.66 3.84 11.54
CA SER A 30 12.54 4.89 10.53
C SER A 30 11.07 5.22 10.24
N GLY A 31 10.82 6.41 9.68
CA GLY A 31 9.47 6.79 9.26
C GLY A 31 8.85 5.83 8.23
N GLY A 32 9.69 5.19 7.39
CA GLY A 32 9.25 4.18 6.44
C GLY A 32 8.77 2.90 7.11
N GLU A 33 9.45 2.45 8.17
CA GLU A 33 9.03 1.27 8.95
C GLU A 33 7.74 1.53 9.72
N LEU A 34 7.57 2.74 10.28
CA LEU A 34 6.32 3.16 10.92
C LEU A 34 5.15 3.18 9.92
N LEU A 35 5.38 3.76 8.73
CA LEU A 35 4.36 3.78 7.67
C LEU A 35 4.03 2.37 7.18
N HIS A 36 5.03 1.48 7.10
CA HIS A 36 4.82 0.09 6.73
C HIS A 36 3.94 -0.65 7.73
N GLY A 37 4.21 -0.52 9.03
CA GLY A 37 3.36 -1.09 10.09
C GLY A 37 1.92 -0.59 10.01
N PHE A 38 1.75 0.74 9.89
CA PHE A 38 0.43 1.37 9.75
C PHE A 38 -0.36 0.82 8.55
N LEU A 39 0.27 0.72 7.37
CA LEU A 39 -0.39 0.18 6.17
C LEU A 39 -0.69 -1.32 6.29
N ALA A 40 0.19 -2.09 6.95
CA ALA A 40 -0.06 -3.50 7.22
C ALA A 40 -1.27 -3.72 8.14
N ASP A 41 -1.46 -2.87 9.15
CA ASP A 41 -2.62 -2.96 10.06
C ASP A 41 -3.94 -2.59 9.38
N LEU A 42 -3.94 -1.62 8.46
CA LEU A 42 -5.12 -1.33 7.64
C LEU A 42 -5.59 -2.58 6.85
N TYR A 43 -4.65 -3.37 6.32
CA TYR A 43 -4.97 -4.60 5.61
C TYR A 43 -5.54 -5.72 6.50
N ARG A 44 -5.21 -5.70 7.81
CA ARG A 44 -5.61 -6.71 8.80
C ARG A 44 -7.01 -6.50 9.36
N THR A 45 -7.74 -5.47 8.95
CA THR A 45 -9.11 -5.23 9.42
C THR A 45 -10.03 -6.44 9.21
N ASP A 46 -10.83 -6.76 10.23
CA ASP A 46 -11.86 -7.81 10.16
C ASP A 46 -13.16 -7.33 9.49
N SER A 47 -13.32 -6.02 9.28
CA SER A 47 -14.48 -5.46 8.59
C SER A 47 -14.33 -5.60 7.08
N GLN A 48 -15.19 -6.42 6.47
CA GLN A 48 -15.19 -6.64 5.03
C GLN A 48 -15.45 -5.34 4.23
N GLU A 49 -16.29 -4.46 4.76
CA GLU A 49 -16.58 -3.16 4.13
C GLU A 49 -15.33 -2.29 4.07
N VAL A 50 -14.62 -2.16 5.20
CA VAL A 50 -13.38 -1.37 5.30
C VAL A 50 -12.31 -1.97 4.38
N LYS A 51 -12.19 -3.30 4.36
CA LYS A 51 -11.25 -4.00 3.48
C LYS A 51 -11.54 -3.77 2.00
N ASN A 52 -12.81 -3.79 1.60
CA ASN A 52 -13.22 -3.49 0.22
C ASN A 52 -12.87 -2.05 -0.16
N TYR A 53 -13.14 -1.09 0.73
CA TYR A 53 -12.79 0.31 0.53
C TYR A 53 -11.27 0.50 0.37
N ILE A 54 -10.47 -0.08 1.27
CA ILE A 54 -8.99 -0.03 1.19
C ILE A 54 -8.49 -0.65 -0.11
N ASN A 55 -9.00 -1.82 -0.51
CA ASN A 55 -8.61 -2.47 -1.76
C ASN A 55 -8.96 -1.61 -2.99
N SER A 56 -10.10 -0.92 -2.97
CA SER A 56 -10.47 0.01 -4.05
C SER A 56 -9.49 1.18 -4.18
N LEU A 57 -9.01 1.71 -3.05
CA LEU A 57 -7.96 2.73 -3.03
C LEU A 57 -6.65 2.15 -3.55
N CYS A 58 -6.27 0.95 -3.13
CA CYS A 58 -5.03 0.31 -3.56
C CYS A 58 -4.98 0.15 -5.09
N LEU A 59 -6.06 -0.33 -5.70
CA LEU A 59 -6.17 -0.43 -7.15
C LEU A 59 -6.08 0.94 -7.85
N LYS A 60 -6.72 1.97 -7.29
CA LYS A 60 -6.68 3.34 -7.83
C LYS A 60 -5.27 3.92 -7.83
N TRP A 61 -4.46 3.57 -6.82
CA TRP A 61 -3.12 4.13 -6.62
C TRP A 61 -1.97 3.18 -7.00
N ASN A 62 -2.26 2.06 -7.70
CA ASN A 62 -1.28 1.02 -8.05
C ASN A 62 -0.48 0.50 -6.83
N VAL A 63 -1.15 0.36 -5.68
CA VAL A 63 -0.59 -0.22 -4.46
C VAL A 63 -1.01 -1.68 -4.37
N HIS A 64 -0.06 -2.57 -4.07
CA HIS A 64 -0.30 -4.00 -3.95
C HIS A 64 0.30 -4.53 -2.65
N TYR A 65 -0.55 -5.12 -1.82
CA TYR A 65 -0.09 -5.93 -0.70
C TYR A 65 0.48 -7.25 -1.22
N ARG A 66 1.67 -7.62 -0.76
CA ARG A 66 2.33 -8.88 -1.11
C ARG A 66 2.58 -9.69 0.15
N ASN A 67 2.07 -10.92 0.17
CA ASN A 67 2.50 -11.88 1.17
C ASN A 67 3.95 -12.26 0.85
N THR A 68 4.87 -11.85 1.71
CA THR A 68 6.24 -12.32 1.63
C THR A 68 6.23 -13.78 2.07
N PRO A 69 6.60 -14.75 1.22
CA PRO A 69 6.71 -16.12 1.66
C PRO A 69 7.78 -16.16 2.77
N ALA A 70 7.45 -16.77 3.90
CA ALA A 70 8.40 -16.98 4.98
C ALA A 70 9.55 -17.86 4.45
N GLY A 71 10.74 -17.27 4.27
CA GLY A 71 11.98 -17.99 3.98
C GLY A 71 12.46 -17.95 2.52
N ARG A 72 13.41 -17.05 2.26
CA ARG A 72 14.65 -17.36 1.55
C ARG A 72 15.78 -16.55 2.17
#